data_AF-A0A7J2ZCC1-F1
#
_entry.id   AF-A0A7J2ZCC1-F1
#
_cell.length_a   1.000
_cell.length_b   1.000
_cell.length_c   1.000
_cell.angle_alpha   90.00
_cell.angle_beta   90.00
_cell.angle_gamma   90.00
#
_symmetry.space_group_name_H-M   'P 1'
#
loop_
_entity.id
_entity.type
_entity.pdbx_description
1 polymer ?
#
loop_
_entity_poly.entity_id
_entity_poly.type
_entity_poly.pdbx_seq_one_letter_code
_entity_poly.pdbx_strand_id
1 'polypeptide(L)' 'MEKIIIKCRSVVGGFAEGEALVTNQPISFWGGLDPKSGLIVDKRHELWGKTFLGKY' A
#
# COMPACT_ATOMS: atom_id res chain seq x y z
N MET A 1 -13.29 -3.59 20.01
CA MET A 1 -13.59 -3.58 18.57
C MET A 1 -13.53 -5.02 18.10
N GLU A 2 -14.55 -5.51 17.39
CA GLU A 2 -14.53 -6.85 16.81
C GLU A 2 -13.59 -6.90 15.59
N LYS A 3 -12.92 -8.04 15.41
CA LYS A 3 -12.02 -8.27 14.28
C LYS A 3 -12.85 -8.55 13.03
N ILE A 4 -12.75 -7.67 12.03
CA ILE A 4 -13.39 -7.87 10.72
C ILE A 4 -12.47 -8.73 9.84
N ILE A 5 -13.02 -9.78 9.25
CA ILE A 5 -12.32 -10.64 8.28
C ILE A 5 -12.97 -10.49 6.91
N ILE A 6 -12.21 -10.01 5.94
CA ILE A 6 -12.67 -9.86 4.55
C ILE A 6 -12.17 -11.06 3.74
N LYS A 7 -13.09 -11.82 3.14
CA LYS A 7 -12.74 -12.93 2.23
C LYS A 7 -12.48 -12.37 0.83
N CYS A 8 -11.29 -12.66 0.28
CA CYS A 8 -10.85 -12.18 -1.03
C CYS A 8 -10.46 -13.35 -1.95
N ARG A 9 -10.40 -13.09 -3.27
CA ARG A 9 -9.76 -14.02 -4.22
C ARG A 9 -8.25 -13.84 -4.14
N SER A 10 -7.52 -14.90 -3.79
CA SER A 10 -6.06 -14.91 -3.87
C SER A 10 -5.60 -15.11 -5.32
N VAL A 11 -4.66 -14.27 -5.76
CA VAL A 11 -4.00 -14.39 -7.08
C VAL A 11 -2.63 -15.07 -6.94
N VAL A 12 -1.93 -14.81 -5.83
CA VAL A 12 -0.63 -15.40 -5.46
C VAL A 12 -0.71 -15.86 -4.01
N GLY A 13 -0.15 -17.03 -3.71
CA GLY A 13 -0.10 -17.58 -2.34
C GLY A 13 0.95 -16.89 -1.45
N GLY A 14 0.85 -17.10 -0.14
CA GLY A 14 1.76 -16.53 0.87
C GLY A 14 1.01 -15.83 2.01
N PHE A 15 1.74 -15.44 3.06
CA PHE A 15 1.21 -14.70 4.20
C PHE A 15 2.14 -13.53 4.55
N ALA A 16 1.57 -12.39 4.89
CA ALA A 16 2.26 -11.20 5.38
C ALA A 16 1.38 -10.47 6.38
N GLU A 17 2.00 -9.72 7.29
CA GLU A 17 1.34 -8.85 8.27
C GLU A 17 2.03 -7.48 8.25
N GLY A 18 1.27 -6.42 8.53
CA GLY A 18 1.78 -5.07 8.55
C GLY A 18 0.66 -4.04 8.67
N GLU A 19 1.04 -2.78 8.94
CA GLU A 19 0.09 -1.68 9.02
C GLU A 19 -0.42 -1.31 7.61
N ALA A 20 -1.73 -1.32 7.41
CA ALA A 20 -2.34 -0.95 6.13
C ALA A 20 -2.16 0.55 5.83
N LEU A 21 -1.56 0.86 4.67
CA LEU A 21 -1.58 2.22 4.11
C LEU A 21 -2.78 2.35 3.17
N VAL A 22 -3.76 3.15 3.57
CA VAL A 22 -5.06 3.28 2.88
C VAL A 22 -5.20 4.65 2.20
N THR A 23 -5.91 4.69 1.07
CA THR A 23 -6.11 5.87 0.21
C THR A 23 -7.47 5.78 -0.47
N ASN A 24 -8.09 6.93 -0.76
CA ASN A 24 -9.28 7.05 -1.61
C ASN A 24 -8.89 7.35 -3.07
N GLN A 25 -7.64 7.74 -3.32
CA GLN A 25 -7.10 7.92 -4.67
C GLN A 25 -6.41 6.65 -5.20
N PRO A 26 -6.52 6.38 -6.52
CA PRO A 26 -5.81 5.27 -7.14
C PRO A 26 -4.29 5.50 -7.17
N ILE A 27 -3.53 4.45 -6.86
CA ILE A 27 -2.05 4.48 -6.90
C ILE A 27 -1.56 3.81 -8.19
N SER A 28 -0.63 4.48 -8.88
CA SER A 28 0.08 3.92 -10.03
C SER A 28 1.45 3.38 -9.66
N PHE A 29 1.64 2.07 -9.81
CA PHE A 29 2.93 1.39 -9.61
C PHE A 29 3.90 1.51 -10.80
N TRP A 30 3.48 2.17 -11.90
CA TRP A 30 4.32 2.35 -13.11
C TRP A 30 5.10 3.67 -13.15
N GLY A 31 4.90 4.56 -12.18
CA GLY A 31 5.57 5.86 -12.15
C GLY A 31 5.25 6.76 -10.96
N GLY A 32 4.28 6.39 -10.11
CA GLY A 32 3.95 7.15 -8.90
C GLY A 32 4.79 6.79 -7.68
N LEU A 33 5.75 5.87 -7.82
CA LEU A 33 6.52 5.28 -6.71
C LEU A 33 8.02 5.21 -7.03
N ASP A 34 8.87 5.38 -6.03
CA ASP A 34 10.27 4.93 -6.10
C ASP A 34 10.36 3.46 -5.66
N PRO A 35 10.71 2.51 -6.56
CA PRO A 35 10.74 1.08 -6.25
C PRO A 35 11.74 0.69 -5.15
N LYS A 36 12.78 1.50 -4.94
CA LYS A 36 13.83 1.20 -3.95
C LYS A 36 13.39 1.56 -2.53
N SER A 37 12.82 2.75 -2.35
CA SER A 37 12.43 3.24 -1.02
C SER A 37 10.96 2.99 -0.67
N GLY A 38 10.13 2.61 -1.65
CA GLY A 38 8.67 2.50 -1.47
C GLY A 38 7.99 3.86 -1.28
N LEU A 39 8.69 4.95 -1.57
CA LEU A 39 8.18 6.32 -1.43
C LEU A 39 7.17 6.62 -2.55
N ILE A 40 6.04 7.21 -2.18
CA ILE A 40 5.06 7.75 -3.11
C ILE A 40 5.55 9.11 -3.60
N VAL A 41 5.98 9.15 -4.87
CA VAL A 41 6.61 10.34 -5.49
C VAL A 41 5.64 11.16 -6.33
N ASP A 42 4.43 10.66 -6.60
CA ASP A 42 3.40 11.42 -7.30
C ASP A 42 2.89 12.59 -6.43
N LYS A 43 3.27 13.82 -6.80
CA LYS A 43 2.90 15.06 -6.11
C LYS A 43 1.40 15.37 -6.11
N ARG A 44 0.62 14.73 -6.99
CA ARG A 44 -0.83 14.91 -7.07
C ARG A 44 -1.58 13.94 -6.17
N HIS A 45 -0.90 12.92 -5.65
CA HIS A 45 -1.49 11.89 -4.82
C HIS A 45 -1.56 12.34 -3.35
N GLU A 46 -2.65 12.01 -2.66
CA GLU A 46 -2.88 12.40 -1.25
C GLU A 46 -1.83 11.82 -0.29
N LEU A 47 -1.23 10.70 -0.66
CA LEU A 47 -0.15 10.05 0.08
C LEU A 47 1.26 10.47 -0.36
N TRP A 48 1.42 11.54 -1.14
CA TRP A 48 2.74 12.03 -1.54
C TRP A 48 3.70 12.17 -0.34
N GLY A 49 4.90 11.62 -0.47
CA GLY A 49 5.92 11.62 0.58
C GLY A 49 5.76 10.53 1.66
N LYS A 50 4.73 9.68 1.59
CA LYS A 50 4.60 8.49 2.46
C LYS A 50 5.33 7.30 1.85
N THR A 51 5.81 6.39 2.70
CA THR A 51 6.39 5.10 2.32
C THR A 51 5.61 3.95 2.93
N PHE A 52 5.59 2.82 2.23
CA PHE A 52 5.08 1.54 2.72
C PHE A 52 6.19 0.56 3.14
N LEU A 53 7.47 0.92 2.97
CA LEU A 53 8.56 0.15 3.55
C LEU A 53 8.59 0.33 5.08
N GLY A 54 8.94 -0.74 5.80
CA GLY A 54 9.11 -0.68 7.27
C GLY A 54 7.81 -0.80 8.07
N LYS A 55 6.66 -1.02 7.40
CA LYS A 55 5.36 -1.22 8.05
C LYS A 55 5.10 -2.72 8.28
N TYR A 56 5.83 -3.32 9.21
CA TYR A 56 5.67 -4.72 9.64
C TYR A 56 5.71 -4.82 11.16
#